data_AF-A0A822HL28-F1
#
_entry.id   AF-A0A822HL28-F1
#
_cell.length_a   1.000
_cell.length_b   1.000
_cell.length_c   1.000
_cell.angle_alpha   90.00
_cell.angle_beta   90.00
_cell.angle_gamma   90.00
#
_symmetry.space_group_name_H-M   'P 1'
#
loop_
_entity.id
_entity.type
_entity.pdbx_description
1 polymer ?
#
loop_
_entity_poly.entity_id
_entity_poly.type
_entity_poly.pdbx_seq_one_letter_code
_entity_poly.pdbx_strand_id
1 'polypeptide(L)'
;MKDLNLRQFGVVPCDELTNRLQKCYFSLLFDFHKIKGENKFNQFDSIQYFEADRLELYVDKLNIFVGNPSIHVNNNCLYITKPWNSNSVLNKLPRKICEFLKLPIDLFAIHVRTLLTTSSIDDYFIQLG
;
A
#
# COMPACT_ATOMS: atom_id res chain seq x y z
N MET A 1 -14.13 -18.16 0.94
CA MET A 1 -13.38 -17.77 2.16
C MET A 1 -13.97 -16.47 2.68
N LYS A 2 -14.83 -16.49 3.70
CA LYS A 2 -15.68 -15.33 4.05
C LYS A 2 -15.92 -15.14 5.56
N ASP A 3 -14.96 -15.52 6.40
CA ASP A 3 -15.08 -15.35 7.86
C ASP A 3 -13.72 -14.92 8.48
N LEU A 4 -12.90 -14.12 7.81
CA LEU A 4 -11.66 -13.59 8.41
C LEU A 4 -11.86 -12.14 8.84
N ASN A 5 -11.67 -11.84 10.11
CA ASN A 5 -11.61 -10.47 10.62
C ASN A 5 -10.21 -10.06 11.05
N LEU A 6 -9.92 -8.78 10.80
CA LEU A 6 -8.70 -8.12 11.21
C LEU A 6 -8.95 -7.42 12.55
N ARG A 7 -8.09 -7.72 13.54
CA ARG A 7 -7.91 -6.89 14.72
C ARG A 7 -6.67 -6.04 14.55
N GLN A 8 -6.81 -4.74 14.80
CA GLN A 8 -5.74 -3.77 14.72
C GLN A 8 -5.48 -3.17 16.09
N PHE A 9 -4.21 -3.01 16.44
CA PHE A 9 -3.80 -2.46 17.73
C PHE A 9 -2.93 -1.23 17.49
N GLY A 10 -3.17 -0.15 18.25
CA GLY A 10 -2.35 1.07 18.17
C GLY A 10 -2.39 1.76 16.80
N VAL A 11 -3.57 1.81 16.19
CA VAL A 11 -3.79 2.36 14.84
C VAL A 11 -3.60 3.86 14.82
N VAL A 12 -2.74 4.34 13.93
CA VAL A 12 -2.52 5.77 13.64
C VAL A 12 -2.49 5.99 12.12
N PRO A 13 -2.95 7.15 11.61
CA PRO A 13 -2.73 7.52 10.22
C PRO A 13 -1.24 7.49 9.88
N CYS A 14 -0.91 6.98 8.69
CA CYS A 14 0.46 6.96 8.18
C CYS A 14 0.63 8.08 7.15
N ASP A 15 0.83 9.32 7.64
CA ASP A 15 0.92 10.50 6.79
C ASP A 15 2.13 10.44 5.85
N GLU A 16 3.26 9.88 6.30
CA GLU A 16 4.44 9.74 5.46
C GLU A 16 4.19 8.80 4.27
N LEU A 17 3.61 7.62 4.52
CA LEU A 17 3.27 6.69 3.44
C LEU A 17 2.22 7.28 2.51
N THR A 18 1.20 7.95 3.06
CA THR A 18 0.17 8.63 2.28
C THR A 18 0.80 9.65 1.33
N ASN A 19 1.66 10.52 1.85
CA ASN A 19 2.38 11.53 1.07
C ASN A 19 3.27 10.89 -0.01
N ARG A 20 4.01 9.82 0.32
CA ARG A 20 4.83 9.09 -0.65
C ARG A 20 3.96 8.52 -1.77
N LEU A 21 2.87 7.81 -1.44
CA LEU A 21 2.03 7.17 -2.46
C LEU A 21 1.23 8.16 -3.30
N GLN A 22 0.79 9.29 -2.73
CA GLN A 22 0.21 10.37 -3.53
C GLN A 22 1.20 10.91 -4.56
N LYS A 23 2.47 11.12 -4.20
CA LYS A 23 3.50 11.52 -5.18
C LYS A 23 3.84 10.41 -6.18
N CYS A 24 3.85 9.16 -5.72
CA CYS A 24 3.98 7.97 -6.59
C CYS A 24 2.89 7.95 -7.65
N TYR A 25 1.67 8.31 -7.26
CA TYR A 25 0.54 8.35 -8.17
C TYR A 25 0.73 9.37 -9.29
N PHE A 26 1.13 10.61 -8.96
CA PHE A 26 1.43 11.63 -9.97
C PHE A 26 2.50 11.18 -10.96
N SER A 27 3.55 10.49 -10.50
CA SER A 27 4.61 9.99 -11.38
C SER A 27 4.14 8.81 -12.23
N LEU A 28 3.48 7.82 -11.63
CA LEU A 28 3.03 6.61 -12.33
C LEU A 28 1.92 6.91 -13.35
N LEU A 29 1.07 7.90 -13.07
CA LEU A 29 0.04 8.37 -14.00
C LEU A 29 0.60 8.94 -15.28
N PHE A 30 1.74 9.62 -15.23
CA PHE A 30 2.39 10.15 -16.42
C PHE A 30 2.76 9.01 -17.39
N ASP A 31 3.25 7.90 -16.84
CA ASP A 31 3.59 6.69 -17.61
C ASP A 31 2.34 5.89 -18.02
N PHE A 32 1.33 5.77 -17.15
CA PHE A 32 0.11 4.99 -17.38
C PHE A 32 -0.91 5.64 -18.30
N HIS A 33 -1.09 6.96 -18.27
CA HIS A 33 -2.05 7.64 -19.12
C HIS A 33 -1.71 7.52 -20.60
N LYS A 34 -0.42 7.35 -20.91
CA LYS A 34 0.06 6.97 -22.23
C LYS A 34 -0.39 5.56 -22.67
N ILE A 35 -0.69 4.67 -21.72
CA ILE A 35 -0.93 3.23 -21.97
C ILE A 35 -2.42 2.86 -22.10
N LYS A 36 -3.35 3.53 -21.39
CA LYS A 36 -4.77 3.08 -21.39
C LYS A 36 -5.89 4.13 -21.52
N GLY A 37 -5.61 5.43 -21.49
CA GLY A 37 -6.66 6.46 -21.69
C GLY A 37 -7.80 6.49 -20.65
N GLU A 38 -7.71 5.77 -19.53
CA GLU A 38 -8.71 5.78 -18.45
C GLU A 38 -8.28 6.70 -17.29
N ASN A 39 -9.11 7.68 -16.93
CA ASN A 39 -8.94 8.49 -15.71
C ASN A 39 -9.37 7.71 -14.47
N LYS A 40 -8.42 6.99 -13.85
CA LYS A 40 -8.60 6.37 -12.52
C LYS A 40 -8.09 7.23 -11.36
N PHE A 41 -7.94 8.55 -11.58
CA PHE A 41 -7.59 9.58 -10.58
C PHE A 41 -8.28 9.39 -9.25
N ASN A 42 -9.58 9.12 -9.28
CA ASN A 42 -10.40 9.19 -8.08
C ASN A 42 -10.24 7.99 -7.13
N GLN A 43 -9.60 6.88 -7.54
CA GLN A 43 -9.45 5.71 -6.64
C GLN A 43 -8.33 5.87 -5.63
N PHE A 44 -7.26 6.61 -5.96
CA PHE A 44 -6.12 6.81 -5.07
C PHE A 44 -6.42 7.78 -3.93
N ASP A 45 -7.16 8.86 -4.21
CA ASP A 45 -7.54 9.85 -3.21
C ASP A 45 -8.45 9.28 -2.12
N SER A 46 -9.04 8.11 -2.37
CA SER A 46 -9.93 7.42 -1.44
C SER A 46 -9.22 6.47 -0.47
N ILE A 47 -7.93 6.17 -0.69
CA ILE A 47 -7.20 5.19 0.13
C ILE A 47 -6.65 5.86 1.38
N GLN A 48 -7.02 5.31 2.52
CA GLN A 48 -6.47 5.70 3.81
C GLN A 48 -5.41 4.70 4.26
N TYR A 49 -4.24 5.22 4.61
CA TYR A 49 -3.10 4.40 5.04
C TYR A 49 -2.94 4.52 6.56
N PHE A 50 -2.88 3.39 7.24
CA PHE A 50 -2.78 3.33 8.69
C PHE A 50 -1.67 2.41 9.14
N GLU A 51 -0.87 2.88 10.08
CA GLU A 51 0.09 2.08 10.82
C GLU A 51 -0.51 1.53 12.10
N ALA A 52 -0.23 0.27 12.41
CA ALA A 52 -0.67 -0.41 13.62
C ALA A 52 0.54 -1.05 14.32
N ASP A 53 0.55 -1.09 15.64
CA ASP A 53 1.57 -1.81 16.41
C ASP A 53 1.50 -3.32 16.11
N ARG A 54 0.28 -3.81 15.85
CA ARG A 54 0.03 -5.20 15.52
C ARG A 54 -1.25 -5.36 14.70
N LEU A 55 -1.21 -6.34 13.81
CA LEU A 55 -2.35 -6.83 13.05
C LEU A 55 -2.51 -8.31 13.33
N GLU A 56 -3.73 -8.74 13.67
CA GLU A 56 -4.04 -10.13 13.97
C GLU A 56 -5.27 -10.55 13.16
N LEU A 57 -5.17 -11.68 12.47
CA LEU A 57 -6.28 -12.26 11.70
C LEU A 57 -6.96 -13.35 12.51
N TYR A 58 -8.29 -13.33 12.51
CA TYR A 58 -9.12 -14.28 13.23
C TYR A 58 -10.22 -14.86 12.35
N VAL A 59 -10.60 -16.12 12.60
CA VAL A 59 -11.84 -16.69 12.04
C VAL A 59 -13.02 -16.24 12.89
N ASP A 60 -13.96 -15.49 12.31
CA ASP A 60 -15.02 -14.79 13.05
C ASP A 60 -15.89 -15.67 13.91
N LYS A 61 -16.41 -16.74 13.33
CA LYS A 61 -17.37 -17.61 14.03
C LYS A 61 -16.74 -18.39 15.17
N LEU A 62 -15.41 -18.52 15.18
CA LEU A 62 -14.69 -19.39 16.09
C LEU A 62 -13.71 -18.63 16.99
N ASN A 63 -13.51 -17.33 16.75
CA ASN A 63 -12.49 -16.52 17.42
C ASN A 63 -11.08 -17.16 17.42
N ILE A 64 -10.76 -17.93 16.37
CA ILE A 64 -9.48 -18.64 16.24
C ILE A 64 -8.46 -17.73 15.58
N PHE A 65 -7.30 -17.56 16.23
CA PHE A 65 -6.16 -16.83 15.67
C PHE A 65 -5.56 -17.57 14.47
N VAL A 66 -5.38 -16.85 13.37
CA VAL A 66 -4.89 -17.39 12.08
C VAL A 66 -3.49 -16.90 11.75
N GLY A 67 -3.13 -15.69 12.21
CA GLY A 67 -1.78 -15.18 12.00
C GLY A 67 -1.65 -13.67 12.13
N ASN A 68 -0.41 -13.21 12.02
CA ASN A 68 -0.01 -11.81 12.12
C ASN A 68 0.46 -11.30 10.76
N PRO A 69 -0.42 -10.79 9.89
CA PRO A 69 0.02 -10.20 8.63
C PRO A 69 0.77 -8.89 8.90
N SER A 70 1.76 -8.57 8.06
CA SER A 70 2.39 -7.24 8.06
C SER A 70 1.55 -6.19 7.30
N ILE A 71 0.62 -6.64 6.46
CA ILE A 71 -0.25 -5.80 5.61
C ILE A 71 -1.63 -6.44 5.51
N HIS A 72 -2.67 -5.63 5.64
CA HIS A 72 -4.04 -6.05 5.35
C HIS A 72 -4.83 -4.89 4.73
N VAL A 73 -5.69 -5.23 3.79
CA VAL A 73 -6.58 -4.27 3.13
C VAL A 73 -8.01 -4.58 3.53
N ASN A 74 -8.72 -3.58 4.05
CA ASN A 74 -10.13 -3.66 4.34
C ASN A 74 -10.85 -2.43 3.76
N ASN A 75 -11.77 -2.66 2.83
CA ASN A 75 -12.42 -1.60 2.05
C ASN A 75 -11.38 -0.66 1.41
N ASN A 76 -11.39 0.62 1.76
CA ASN A 76 -10.44 1.61 1.26
C ASN A 76 -9.29 1.89 2.25
N CYS A 77 -9.13 1.06 3.27
CA CYS A 77 -8.10 1.24 4.28
C CYS A 77 -7.01 0.18 4.09
N LEU A 78 -5.75 0.63 4.02
CA LEU A 78 -4.57 -0.23 4.03
C LEU A 78 -3.91 -0.12 5.40
N TYR A 79 -3.96 -1.23 6.15
CA TYR A 79 -3.34 -1.37 7.45
C TYR A 79 -1.99 -2.06 7.32
N ILE A 80 -0.99 -1.53 8.02
CA ILE A 80 0.40 -1.99 7.97
C ILE A 80 1.00 -2.01 9.37
N THR A 81 1.87 -2.97 9.65
CA THR A 81 2.58 -3.01 10.93
C THR A 81 3.68 -1.96 10.99
N LYS A 82 3.84 -1.30 12.14
CA LYS A 82 4.92 -0.35 12.37
C LYS A 82 6.30 -1.02 12.40
N PRO A 83 7.35 -0.35 11.91
CA PRO A 83 7.27 0.82 11.05
C PRO A 83 6.90 0.39 9.60
N TRP A 84 6.19 1.25 8.88
CA TRP A 84 5.71 1.01 7.52
C TRP A 84 6.84 0.72 6.52
N ASN A 85 8.03 1.27 6.78
CA ASN A 85 9.23 1.10 5.97
C ASN A 85 10.08 -0.12 6.37
N SER A 86 9.58 -0.99 7.24
CA SER A 86 10.25 -2.26 7.56
C SER A 86 10.31 -3.20 6.36
N ASN A 87 11.35 -4.04 6.28
CA ASN A 87 11.50 -5.02 5.21
C ASN A 87 10.29 -5.97 5.07
N SER A 88 9.65 -6.34 6.19
CA SER A 88 8.48 -7.22 6.21
C SER A 88 7.25 -6.59 5.54
N VAL A 89 7.15 -5.25 5.57
CA VAL A 89 6.13 -4.47 4.88
C VAL A 89 6.57 -4.20 3.44
N LEU A 90 7.74 -3.62 3.21
CA LEU A 90 8.23 -3.21 1.88
C LEU A 90 8.34 -4.37 0.87
N ASN A 91 8.53 -5.61 1.34
CA ASN A 91 8.56 -6.79 0.46
C ASN A 91 7.18 -7.21 -0.07
N LYS A 92 6.09 -6.76 0.56
CA LYS A 92 4.71 -7.12 0.21
C LYS A 92 3.90 -5.92 -0.28
N LEU A 93 4.19 -4.73 0.24
CA LEU A 93 3.43 -3.50 0.03
C LEU A 93 3.31 -3.10 -1.45
N PRO A 94 4.38 -3.13 -2.26
CA PRO A 94 4.29 -2.74 -3.67
C PRO A 94 3.31 -3.61 -4.47
N ARG A 95 3.35 -4.93 -4.25
CA ARG A 95 2.40 -5.86 -4.88
C ARG A 95 0.98 -5.61 -4.40
N LYS A 96 0.78 -5.41 -3.09
CA LYS A 96 -0.55 -5.15 -2.52
C LYS A 96 -1.18 -3.85 -3.04
N ILE A 97 -0.37 -2.80 -3.20
CA ILE A 97 -0.79 -1.55 -3.83
C ILE A 97 -1.22 -1.80 -5.28
N CYS A 98 -0.40 -2.50 -6.07
CA CYS A 98 -0.74 -2.83 -7.45
C CYS A 98 -2.03 -3.67 -7.55
N GLU A 99 -2.19 -4.68 -6.69
CA GLU A 99 -3.41 -5.50 -6.63
C GLU A 99 -4.64 -4.65 -6.30
N PHE A 100 -4.54 -3.81 -5.28
CA PHE A 100 -5.64 -2.95 -4.83
C PHE A 100 -6.13 -2.02 -5.94
N LEU A 101 -5.17 -1.44 -6.66
CA LEU A 101 -5.40 -0.45 -7.72
C LEU A 101 -5.59 -1.07 -9.11
N LYS A 102 -5.52 -2.40 -9.21
CA LYS A 102 -5.61 -3.15 -10.47
C LYS A 102 -4.56 -2.72 -11.50
N LEU A 103 -3.34 -2.44 -11.04
CA LEU A 103 -2.16 -2.12 -11.87
C LEU A 103 -1.43 -3.40 -12.29
N PRO A 104 -0.83 -3.48 -13.49
CA PRO A 104 0.01 -4.61 -13.88
C PRO A 104 1.20 -4.77 -12.93
N ILE A 105 1.17 -5.81 -12.10
CA ILE A 105 2.13 -6.00 -11.00
C ILE A 105 3.57 -6.06 -11.52
N ASP A 106 3.80 -6.78 -12.62
CA ASP A 106 5.15 -6.99 -13.17
C ASP A 106 5.78 -5.70 -13.71
N LEU A 107 4.94 -4.74 -14.10
CA LEU A 107 5.40 -3.44 -14.60
C LEU A 107 5.54 -2.42 -13.47
N PHE A 108 4.68 -2.44 -12.45
CA PHE A 108 4.59 -1.34 -11.49
C PHE A 108 5.13 -1.64 -10.09
N ALA A 109 5.23 -2.90 -9.67
CA ALA A 109 5.69 -3.22 -8.32
C ALA A 109 7.12 -2.73 -8.05
N ILE A 110 8.00 -2.75 -9.05
CA ILE A 110 9.35 -2.22 -8.93
C ILE A 110 9.33 -0.70 -8.76
N HIS A 111 8.56 0.03 -9.58
CA HIS A 111 8.48 1.49 -9.49
C HIS A 111 7.92 1.93 -8.13
N VAL A 112 6.85 1.27 -7.66
CA VAL A 112 6.28 1.52 -6.33
C VAL A 112 7.32 1.22 -5.24
N ARG A 113 8.06 0.11 -5.35
CA ARG A 113 9.11 -0.23 -4.37
C ARG A 113 10.19 0.84 -4.32
N THR A 114 10.73 1.24 -5.48
CA THR A 114 11.80 2.25 -5.57
C THR A 114 11.37 3.52 -4.86
N LEU A 115 10.19 4.04 -5.16
CA LEU A 115 9.69 5.27 -4.54
C LEU A 115 9.48 5.16 -3.03
N LEU A 116 9.02 4.00 -2.55
CA LEU A 116 8.87 3.77 -1.11
C LEU A 116 10.23 3.72 -0.38
N THR A 117 11.31 3.41 -1.09
CA THR A 117 12.66 3.29 -0.51
C THR A 117 13.58 4.48 -0.75
N THR A 118 13.23 5.42 -1.63
CA THR A 118 14.06 6.59 -1.92
C THR A 118 14.05 7.58 -0.74
N SER A 119 15.24 8.07 -0.38
CA SER A 119 15.48 9.03 0.72
C SER A 119 14.71 10.33 0.53
N SER A 120 14.77 10.89 -0.67
CA SER A 120 13.91 11.97 -1.12
C SER A 120 13.11 11.53 -2.34
N ILE A 121 11.88 12.03 -2.46
CA ILE A 121 11.09 11.85 -3.68
C ILE A 121 11.72 12.66 -4.84
N ASP A 122 12.48 13.71 -4.52
CA ASP A 122 13.23 14.48 -5.51
C ASP A 122 14.35 13.62 -6.14
N ASP A 123 14.98 12.74 -5.36
CA ASP A 123 16.01 11.81 -5.87
C ASP A 123 15.42 10.81 -6.89
N TYR A 124 14.14 10.43 -6.71
CA TYR A 124 13.44 9.54 -7.66
C TYR A 124 13.21 10.22 -9.01
N PHE A 125 12.79 11.49 -9.01
CA PHE A 125 12.60 12.25 -10.25
C PHE A 125 13.93 12.57 -10.95
N ILE A 126 15.03 12.75 -10.20
CA ILE A 126 16.37 12.90 -10.78
C ILE A 126 16.83 11.61 -11.46
N GLN A 127 16.52 10.43 -10.90
CA GLN A 127 16.90 9.13 -11.50
C GLN A 127 16.11 8.77 -12.76
N LEU A 128 14.96 9.40 -12.99
CA LEU A 128 14.14 9.22 -14.20
C LEU A 128 14.51 10.18 -15.34
N GLY A 129 15.40 11.15 -15.08
CA GLY A 129 15.92 12.13 -16.05
C GLY A 129 17.14 11.64 -16.83
#